data_AF-A0A838FW93-F1
#
_entry.id   AF-A0A838FW93-F1
#
_cell.length_a   1.000
_cell.length_b   1.000
_cell.length_c   1.000
_cell.angle_alpha   90.00
_cell.angle_beta   90.00
_cell.angle_gamma   90.00
#
_symmetry.space_group_name_H-M   'P 1'
#
loop_
_entity.id
_entity.type
_entity.pdbx_description
1 polymer ?
#
loop_
_entity_poly.entity_id
_entity_poly.type
_entity_poly.pdbx_seq_one_letter_code
_entity_poly.pdbx_strand_id
1 'polypeptide(L)'
;MKTAAAPRRQPSDSEQFTSITAIAALISLAAKFPHRQFNSAELCVLSGVGRTAMPQIKNAADTPFSLGKCTLQRLDAWLAKHPGCKQE
;
A
#
# COMPACT_ATOMS: atom_id res chain seq x y z
N MET A 1 -13.02 1.10 38.85
CA MET A 1 -11.82 0.75 38.05
C MET A 1 -12.01 1.29 36.65
N LYS A 2 -10.98 2.00 36.15
CA LYS A 2 -10.97 2.78 34.91
C LYS A 2 -10.55 1.87 33.76
N THR A 3 -11.39 1.79 32.72
CA THR A 3 -10.94 1.34 31.40
C THR A 3 -11.50 2.30 30.37
N ALA A 4 -10.73 3.35 30.09
CA ALA A 4 -10.97 4.23 28.96
C ALA A 4 -10.75 3.40 27.69
N ALA A 5 -11.80 3.17 26.92
CA ALA A 5 -11.69 2.65 25.58
C ALA A 5 -10.91 3.68 24.76
N ALA A 6 -9.66 3.37 24.44
CA ALA A 6 -8.84 4.17 23.56
C ALA A 6 -9.59 4.33 22.22
N PRO A 7 -9.70 5.55 21.65
CA PRO A 7 -10.24 5.69 20.31
C PRO A 7 -9.34 4.89 19.38
N ARG A 8 -9.88 3.84 18.77
CA ARG A 8 -9.29 3.21 17.58
C ARG A 8 -9.19 4.31 16.53
N ARG A 9 -8.02 4.96 16.46
CA ARG A 9 -7.58 5.61 15.23
C ARG A 9 -7.45 4.50 14.21
N GLN A 10 -8.55 4.18 13.52
CA GLN A 10 -8.43 3.63 12.19
C GLN A 10 -7.64 4.68 11.40
N PRO A 11 -6.46 4.35 10.86
CA PRO A 11 -5.89 5.21 9.85
C PRO A 11 -6.92 5.23 8.72
N SER A 12 -7.48 6.40 8.45
CA SER A 12 -8.26 6.66 7.26
C SER A 12 -7.32 6.50 6.05
N ASP A 13 -7.04 5.25 5.67
CA ASP A 13 -6.28 4.83 4.47
C ASP A 13 -7.08 5.12 3.17
N SER A 14 -8.00 6.07 3.21
CA SER A 14 -8.89 6.48 2.11
C SER A 14 -8.61 7.90 1.64
N GLU A 15 -7.37 8.40 1.81
CA GLU A 15 -6.96 9.58 1.04
C GLU A 15 -6.87 9.18 -0.43
N GLN A 16 -7.95 9.49 -1.14
CA GLN A 16 -8.07 9.26 -2.56
C GLN A 16 -7.03 10.14 -3.26
N PHE A 17 -5.98 9.53 -3.82
CA PHE A 17 -5.04 10.22 -4.70
C PHE A 17 -5.76 10.59 -6.00
N THR A 18 -6.48 11.71 -6.00
CA THR A 18 -7.22 12.24 -7.16
C THR A 18 -6.39 13.25 -7.96
N SER A 19 -5.26 13.72 -7.44
CA SER A 19 -4.39 14.68 -8.13
C SER A 19 -3.39 13.99 -9.05
N ILE A 20 -3.50 14.24 -10.36
CA ILE A 20 -2.58 13.74 -11.39
C ILE A 20 -1.13 14.14 -11.06
N THR A 21 -0.93 15.37 -10.56
CA THR A 21 0.39 15.86 -10.15
C THR A 21 0.99 15.04 -9.01
N ALA A 22 0.17 14.65 -8.02
CA ALA A 22 0.62 13.81 -6.91
C ALA A 22 1.00 12.40 -7.40
N ILE A 23 0.21 11.83 -8.31
CA ILE A 23 0.51 10.53 -8.93
C ILE A 23 1.84 10.59 -9.70
N ALA A 24 2.04 11.61 -10.56
CA ALA A 24 3.27 11.78 -11.31
C ALA A 24 4.50 11.99 -10.41
N ALA A 25 4.34 12.75 -9.32
CA ALA A 25 5.39 12.93 -8.33
C ALA A 25 5.75 11.62 -7.63
N LEU A 26 4.77 10.80 -7.26
CA LEU A 26 4.99 9.47 -6.67
C LEU A 26 5.72 8.54 -7.64
N ILE A 27 5.31 8.49 -8.91
CA ILE A 27 5.98 7.68 -9.94
C ILE A 27 7.44 8.11 -10.10
N SER A 28 7.69 9.41 -10.22
CA SER A 28 9.05 9.97 -10.34
C SER A 28 9.91 9.66 -9.11
N LEU A 29 9.28 9.70 -7.93
CA LEU A 29 9.95 9.41 -6.67
C LEU A 29 10.29 7.91 -6.54
N ALA A 30 9.39 7.03 -6.96
CA ALA A 30 9.64 5.59 -7.00
C ALA A 30 10.75 5.23 -7.99
N ALA A 31 10.77 5.89 -9.16
CA ALA A 31 11.83 5.71 -10.14
C ALA A 31 13.20 6.20 -9.63
N LYS A 32 13.22 7.30 -8.88
CA LYS A 32 14.47 7.87 -8.33
C LYS A 32 14.99 7.12 -7.09
N PHE A 33 14.10 6.50 -6.33
CA PHE A 33 14.44 5.82 -5.07
C PHE A 33 13.86 4.40 -5.03
N PRO A 34 14.51 3.41 -5.66
CA PRO A 34 13.99 2.05 -5.78
C PRO A 34 13.86 1.31 -4.43
N HIS A 35 14.67 1.69 -3.44
CA HIS A 35 14.64 1.10 -2.10
C HIS A 35 13.75 1.86 -1.11
N ARG A 36 13.06 2.92 -1.56
CA ARG A 36 12.14 3.67 -0.71
C ARG A 36 10.95 2.78 -0.35
N GLN A 37 10.58 2.82 0.93
CA GLN A 37 9.37 2.18 1.41
C GLN A 37 8.20 3.15 1.25
N PHE A 38 7.11 2.62 0.72
CA PHE A 38 5.86 3.32 0.46
C PHE A 38 4.76 2.70 1.33
N ASN A 39 3.76 3.51 1.68
CA ASN A 39 2.56 3.04 2.37
C ASN A 39 1.58 2.35 1.39
N SER A 40 0.49 1.79 1.91
CA SER A 40 -0.51 1.10 1.08
C SER A 40 -1.19 1.98 0.04
N ALA A 41 -1.49 3.24 0.37
CA ALA A 41 -2.15 4.15 -0.57
C ALA A 41 -1.21 4.54 -1.73
N GLU A 42 0.06 4.84 -1.43
CA GLU A 42 1.09 5.13 -2.43
C GLU A 42 1.34 3.93 -3.34
N LEU A 43 1.43 2.72 -2.77
CA LEU A 43 1.66 1.50 -3.53
C LEU A 43 0.47 1.11 -4.41
N CYS A 44 -0.76 1.39 -3.97
CA CYS A 44 -1.96 1.19 -4.80
C CYS A 44 -1.85 1.99 -6.11
N VAL A 45 -1.39 3.25 -6.01
CA VAL A 45 -1.13 4.11 -7.18
C VAL A 45 0.02 3.58 -8.02
N LEU A 46 1.14 3.19 -7.40
CA LEU A 46 2.37 2.80 -8.10
C LEU A 46 2.29 1.43 -8.80
N SER A 47 1.60 0.47 -8.18
CA SER A 47 1.52 -0.92 -8.68
C SER A 47 0.29 -1.20 -9.53
N GLY A 48 -0.69 -0.28 -9.55
CA GLY A 48 -1.98 -0.50 -10.19
C GLY A 48 -2.86 -1.53 -9.49
N VAL A 49 -2.46 -2.02 -8.31
CA VAL A 49 -3.26 -2.95 -7.50
C VAL A 49 -4.54 -2.25 -7.06
N GLY A 50 -5.68 -2.88 -7.30
CA GLY A 50 -6.99 -2.38 -6.90
C GLY A 50 -7.07 -2.07 -5.41
N ARG A 51 -7.84 -1.03 -5.06
CA ARG A 51 -8.03 -0.59 -3.66
C ARG A 51 -8.60 -1.70 -2.77
N THR A 52 -9.34 -2.63 -3.36
CA THR A 52 -9.96 -3.80 -2.71
C THR A 52 -8.96 -4.92 -2.46
N ALA A 53 -7.99 -5.09 -3.37
CA ALA A 53 -6.92 -6.09 -3.25
C ALA A 53 -5.88 -5.67 -2.20
N MET A 54 -5.58 -4.38 -2.05
CA MET A 54 -4.53 -3.91 -1.13
C MET A 54 -4.76 -4.35 0.35
N PRO A 55 -5.97 -4.25 0.92
CA PRO A 55 -6.28 -4.84 2.23
C PRO A 55 -6.08 -6.36 2.30
N GLN A 56 -6.41 -7.10 1.23
CA GLN A 56 -6.20 -8.55 1.20
C GLN A 56 -4.70 -8.89 1.25
N ILE A 57 -3.87 -8.13 0.53
CA ILE A 57 -2.41 -8.28 0.55
C ILE A 57 -1.83 -7.95 1.93
N LYS A 58 -2.34 -6.91 2.61
CA LYS A 58 -1.92 -6.54 3.98
C LYS A 58 -2.26 -7.61 5.02
N ASN A 59 -3.37 -8.31 4.82
CA ASN A 59 -3.86 -9.34 5.75
C ASN A 59 -3.39 -10.76 5.38
N ALA A 60 -2.71 -10.94 4.26
CA ALA A 60 -2.13 -12.21 3.88
C ALA A 60 -1.08 -12.67 4.91
N ALA A 61 -1.02 -13.99 5.17
CA ALA A 61 -0.06 -14.55 6.13
C ALA A 61 1.41 -14.30 5.71
N ASP A 62 1.69 -14.35 4.40
CA ASP A 62 2.99 -14.00 3.80
C ASP A 62 2.94 -12.58 3.21
N THR A 63 2.47 -11.59 3.97
CA THR A 63 2.36 -10.23 3.44
C THR A 63 3.75 -9.64 3.09
N PRO A 64 3.89 -8.94 1.95
CA PRO A 64 5.14 -8.25 1.62
C PRO A 64 5.38 -7.02 2.52
N PHE A 65 4.37 -6.60 3.28
CA PHE A 65 4.43 -5.44 4.16
C PHE A 65 5.22 -5.73 5.44
N SER A 66 6.01 -4.76 5.88
CA SER A 66 6.70 -4.77 7.17
C SER A 66 6.40 -3.45 7.87
N LEU A 67 5.79 -3.51 9.06
CA LEU A 67 5.34 -2.33 9.81
C LEU A 67 4.42 -1.39 8.99
N GLY A 68 3.58 -1.96 8.12
CA GLY A 68 2.64 -1.20 7.28
C GLY A 68 3.25 -0.48 6.09
N LYS A 69 4.54 -0.69 5.80
CA LYS A 69 5.21 -0.17 4.60
C LYS A 69 5.84 -1.30 3.78
N CYS A 70 6.04 -1.06 2.50
CA CYS A 70 6.67 -2.02 1.59
C CYS A 70 7.43 -1.28 0.48
N THR A 71 8.47 -1.87 -0.09
CA THR A 71 9.09 -1.33 -1.31
C THR A 71 8.28 -1.76 -2.53
N LEU A 72 8.29 -0.94 -3.59
CA LEU A 72 7.57 -1.27 -4.82
C LEU A 72 8.06 -2.61 -5.40
N GLN A 73 9.37 -2.84 -5.38
CA GLN A 73 9.98 -4.09 -5.85
C GLN A 73 9.51 -5.32 -5.07
N ARG A 74 9.38 -5.22 -3.74
CA ARG A 74 8.94 -6.34 -2.90
C ARG A 74 7.46 -6.65 -3.12
N LEU A 75 6.64 -5.61 -3.30
CA LEU A 75 5.25 -5.79 -3.67
C LEU A 75 5.13 -6.42 -5.06
N ASP A 76 5.88 -5.96 -6.05
CA ASP A 76 5.85 -6.51 -7.41
C ASP A 76 6.28 -7.98 -7.45
N ALA A 77 7.36 -8.34 -6.75
CA ALA A 77 7.80 -9.73 -6.61
C ALA A 77 6.75 -10.61 -5.91
N TRP A 78 6.00 -10.05 -4.96
CA TRP A 78 4.91 -10.77 -4.31
C TRP A 78 3.71 -10.96 -5.25
N LEU A 79 3.32 -9.94 -6.00
CA LEU A 79 2.24 -10.01 -6.98
C LEU A 79 2.56 -10.98 -8.13
N ALA A 80 3.83 -11.10 -8.52
CA ALA A 80 4.27 -12.11 -9.50
C ALA A 80 4.02 -13.54 -9.01
N LYS A 81 4.05 -13.77 -7.69
CA LYS A 81 3.72 -15.07 -7.07
C LYS A 81 2.22 -15.23 -6.80
N HIS A 82 1.46 -14.13 -6.78
CA HIS A 82 0.03 -14.08 -6.47
C HIS A 82 -0.75 -13.34 -7.57
N PRO A 83 -0.85 -13.91 -8.78
CA PRO A 83 -1.43 -13.24 -9.94
C PRO A 83 -2.91 -12.84 -9.74
N GLY A 84 -3.64 -13.51 -8.85
CA GLY A 84 -5.03 -13.18 -8.52
C GLY A 84 -5.25 -11.84 -7.80
N CYS A 85 -4.20 -11.16 -7.35
CA CYS A 85 -4.33 -9.87 -6.65
C CYS A 85 -4.18 -8.64 -7.56
N LYS A 86 -3.86 -8.81 -8.86
CA LYS A 86 -3.67 -7.67 -9.78
C LYS A 86 -4.97 -7.12 -10.40
N GLN A 87 -6.09 -7.82 -10.30
CA GLN A 87 -7.32 -7.46 -11.03
C GLN A 87 -8.58 -7.70 -10.19
N GLU A 88 -9.06 -6.65 -9.51
CA GLU A 88 -10.47 -6.37 -9.24
C GLU A 88 -10.68 -4.85 -9.05
#